data_AF-A0A7C3R6W9-F1
#
_entry.id   AF-A0A7C3R6W9-F1
#
_cell.length_a   1.000
_cell.length_b   1.000
_cell.length_c   1.000
_cell.angle_alpha   90.00
_cell.angle_beta   90.00
_cell.angle_gamma   90.00
#
_symmetry.space_group_name_H-M   'P 1'
#
loop_
_entity.id
_entity.type
_entity.pdbx_description
1 polymer ?
#
loop_
_entity_poly.entity_id
_entity_poly.type
_entity_poly.pdbx_seq_one_letter_code
_entity_poly.pdbx_strand_id
1 'polypeptide(L)'
;MIQSAKNIEQYSKNDFAQYDKEFDDLKDRLNQNVLDAFHVTNQEKILVDYTNSIMIPWIMQKNYSVTFKKYDYKDEKIEAYINIFIKHYTKIYKEINMYFQAEVLWDEYAIGIYFKVLDKESKNKIVWKKEKNIQNFLKLSNGKTLENLFIQKDIKGFEADGFYVVKPNEYKNWHEAIGYLDFYEFEDAILRAGR
;
A
#
# COMPACT_ATOMS: atom_id res chain seq x y z
N MET A 1 -41.82 -15.06 -29.10
CA MET A 1 -40.55 -14.68 -29.74
C MET A 1 -39.68 -13.78 -28.87
N ILE A 2 -40.17 -12.65 -28.34
CA ILE A 2 -39.36 -11.73 -27.51
C ILE A 2 -38.83 -12.37 -26.21
N GLN A 3 -39.61 -13.19 -25.53
CA GLN A 3 -39.18 -13.88 -24.30
C GLN A 3 -38.10 -14.95 -24.57
N SER A 4 -38.21 -15.67 -25.68
CA SER A 4 -37.24 -16.70 -26.09
C SER A 4 -35.89 -16.08 -26.45
N ALA A 5 -35.89 -14.92 -27.14
CA ALA A 5 -34.67 -14.19 -27.46
C ALA A 5 -33.97 -13.65 -26.20
N LYS A 6 -34.73 -13.10 -25.24
CA LYS A 6 -34.18 -12.66 -23.94
C LYS A 6 -33.58 -13.80 -23.13
N ASN A 7 -34.20 -14.98 -23.14
CA ASN A 7 -33.68 -16.16 -22.46
C ASN A 7 -32.37 -16.65 -23.12
N ILE A 8 -32.31 -16.71 -24.46
CA ILE A 8 -31.08 -17.10 -25.17
C ILE A 8 -29.92 -16.13 -24.89
N GLU A 9 -30.20 -14.82 -24.87
CA GLU A 9 -29.18 -13.81 -24.58
C GLU A 9 -28.68 -13.90 -23.13
N GLN A 10 -29.57 -14.21 -22.18
CA GLN A 10 -29.22 -14.39 -20.76
C GLN A 10 -28.44 -15.69 -20.52
N TYR A 11 -28.81 -16.81 -21.16
CA TYR A 11 -28.05 -18.06 -21.11
C TYR A 11 -26.65 -17.88 -21.71
N SER A 12 -26.56 -17.27 -22.89
CA SER A 12 -25.29 -16.97 -23.55
C SER A 12 -24.36 -16.11 -22.66
N LYS A 13 -24.88 -15.03 -22.05
CA LYS A 13 -24.10 -14.20 -21.12
C LYS A 13 -23.61 -14.95 -19.89
N ASN A 14 -24.42 -15.87 -19.35
CA ASN A 14 -24.03 -16.67 -18.18
C ASN A 14 -22.96 -17.70 -18.53
N ASP A 15 -23.05 -18.35 -19.68
CA ASP A 15 -22.06 -19.33 -20.14
C ASP A 15 -20.71 -18.65 -20.40
N PHE A 16 -20.69 -17.49 -21.09
CA PHE A 16 -19.46 -16.72 -21.31
C PHE A 16 -18.82 -16.27 -19.99
N ALA A 17 -19.61 -15.76 -19.04
CA ALA A 17 -19.11 -15.37 -17.72
C ALA A 17 -18.54 -16.57 -16.93
N GLN A 18 -19.10 -17.77 -17.12
CA GLN A 18 -18.57 -18.99 -16.51
C GLN A 18 -17.23 -19.40 -17.14
N TYR A 19 -17.11 -19.35 -18.46
CA TYR A 19 -15.84 -19.64 -19.14
C TYR A 19 -14.72 -18.68 -18.75
N ASP A 20 -15.02 -17.38 -18.65
CA ASP A 20 -14.04 -16.37 -18.20
C ASP A 20 -13.55 -16.69 -16.79
N LYS A 21 -14.46 -17.07 -15.88
CA LYS A 21 -14.11 -17.47 -14.52
C LYS A 21 -13.24 -18.73 -14.49
N GLU A 22 -13.62 -19.79 -15.21
CA GLU A 22 -12.84 -21.02 -15.27
C GLU A 22 -11.43 -20.79 -15.84
N PHE A 23 -11.31 -19.90 -16.83
CA PHE A 23 -10.03 -19.51 -17.40
C PHE A 23 -9.16 -18.75 -16.41
N ASP A 24 -9.72 -17.77 -15.67
CA ASP A 24 -8.99 -17.05 -14.64
C ASP A 24 -8.57 -17.96 -13.48
N ASP A 25 -9.43 -18.88 -13.04
CA ASP A 25 -9.11 -19.88 -12.02
C ASP A 25 -7.93 -20.78 -12.46
N LEU A 26 -7.89 -21.19 -13.74
CA LEU A 26 -6.77 -21.95 -14.30
C LEU A 26 -5.47 -21.14 -14.34
N LYS A 27 -5.55 -19.86 -14.72
CA LYS A 27 -4.40 -18.94 -14.74
C LYS A 27 -3.83 -18.76 -13.33
N ASP A 28 -4.70 -18.57 -12.34
CA ASP A 28 -4.29 -18.38 -10.95
C ASP A 28 -3.66 -19.65 -10.37
N ARG A 29 -4.24 -20.82 -10.65
CA ARG A 29 -3.63 -22.11 -10.27
C ARG A 29 -2.25 -22.31 -10.90
N LEU A 30 -2.11 -21.99 -12.18
CA LEU A 30 -0.81 -22.06 -12.86
C LEU A 30 0.21 -21.13 -12.19
N ASN A 31 -0.18 -19.88 -11.93
CA ASN A 31 0.69 -18.91 -11.25
C ASN A 31 1.13 -19.43 -9.87
N GLN A 32 0.21 -19.97 -9.06
CA GLN A 32 0.57 -20.53 -7.75
C GLN A 32 1.53 -21.71 -7.86
N ASN A 33 1.30 -22.63 -8.80
CA ASN A 33 2.21 -23.75 -9.04
C ASN A 33 3.62 -23.28 -9.42
N VAL A 34 3.72 -22.24 -10.24
CA VAL A 34 5.02 -21.64 -10.61
C VAL A 34 5.69 -21.06 -9.36
N LEU A 35 4.99 -20.22 -8.60
CA LEU A 35 5.54 -19.62 -7.37
C LEU A 35 6.02 -20.69 -6.39
N ASP A 36 5.23 -21.73 -6.16
CA ASP A 36 5.55 -22.79 -5.21
C ASP A 36 6.73 -23.65 -5.69
N ALA A 37 6.87 -23.89 -7.01
CA ALA A 37 8.01 -24.60 -7.58
C ALA A 37 9.34 -23.85 -7.40
N PHE A 38 9.31 -22.51 -7.36
CA PHE A 38 10.48 -21.68 -7.07
C PHE A 38 10.69 -21.43 -5.57
N HIS A 39 9.84 -21.99 -4.69
CA HIS A 39 9.91 -21.80 -3.24
C HIS A 39 9.96 -20.32 -2.81
N VAL A 40 9.27 -19.45 -3.55
CA VAL A 40 9.32 -18.01 -3.27
C VAL A 40 8.69 -17.69 -1.92
N THR A 41 9.35 -16.84 -1.17
CA THR A 41 8.89 -16.31 0.12
C THR A 41 7.70 -15.38 -0.06
N ASN A 42 6.97 -15.08 1.02
CA ASN A 42 5.85 -14.14 0.96
C ASN A 42 6.27 -12.74 0.47
N GLN A 43 7.45 -12.25 0.88
CA GLN A 43 7.98 -10.96 0.41
C GLN A 43 8.26 -10.99 -1.10
N GLU A 44 8.80 -12.10 -1.62
CA GLU A 44 9.02 -12.27 -3.06
C GLU A 44 7.69 -12.40 -3.82
N LYS A 45 6.68 -13.09 -3.27
CA LYS A 45 5.32 -13.12 -3.86
C LYS A 45 4.74 -11.71 -4.00
N ILE A 46 4.90 -10.87 -2.99
CA ILE A 46 4.45 -9.47 -2.99
C ILE A 46 5.21 -8.62 -4.02
N LEU A 47 6.51 -8.87 -4.21
CA LEU A 47 7.32 -8.21 -5.24
C LEU A 47 6.91 -8.64 -6.66
N VAL A 48 6.64 -9.93 -6.85
CA VAL A 48 6.12 -10.47 -8.11
C VAL A 48 4.76 -9.86 -8.44
N ASP A 49 3.87 -9.75 -7.45
CA ASP A 49 2.59 -9.06 -7.61
C ASP A 49 2.81 -7.62 -8.07
N TYR A 50 3.61 -6.83 -7.36
CA TYR A 50 3.90 -5.45 -7.73
C TYR A 50 4.44 -5.32 -9.17
N THR A 51 5.29 -6.25 -9.56
CA THR A 51 5.88 -6.26 -10.90
C THR A 51 4.81 -6.51 -11.97
N ASN A 52 3.93 -7.48 -11.76
CA ASN A 52 2.88 -7.86 -12.70
C ASN A 52 1.69 -6.89 -12.71
N SER A 53 1.29 -6.37 -11.55
CA SER A 53 0.09 -5.55 -11.36
C SER A 53 0.35 -4.06 -11.62
N ILE A 54 1.60 -3.60 -11.47
CA ILE A 54 1.96 -2.17 -11.55
C ILE A 54 3.07 -1.93 -12.58
N MET A 55 4.24 -2.56 -12.42
CA MET A 55 5.43 -2.19 -13.22
C MET A 55 5.29 -2.55 -14.69
N ILE A 56 4.95 -3.80 -15.02
CA ILE A 56 4.79 -4.26 -16.40
C ILE A 56 3.69 -3.46 -17.12
N PRO A 57 2.47 -3.30 -16.56
CA PRO A 57 1.43 -2.48 -17.20
C PRO A 57 1.86 -1.04 -17.46
N TRP A 58 2.62 -0.45 -16.53
CA TRP A 58 3.13 0.91 -16.64
C TRP A 58 4.19 1.03 -17.75
N ILE A 59 5.21 0.16 -17.75
CA ILE A 59 6.30 0.16 -18.75
C ILE A 59 5.75 -0.12 -20.15
N MET A 60 4.81 -1.06 -20.26
CA MET A 60 4.19 -1.44 -21.54
C MET A 60 3.15 -0.42 -22.01
N GLN A 61 2.86 0.63 -21.23
CA GLN A 61 1.87 1.67 -21.53
C GLN A 61 0.46 1.11 -21.81
N LYS A 62 0.18 -0.11 -21.36
CA LYS A 62 -1.07 -0.81 -21.67
C LYS A 62 -2.22 -0.38 -20.76
N ASN A 63 -1.93 0.09 -19.55
CA ASN A 63 -2.98 0.44 -18.59
C ASN A 63 -2.53 1.45 -17.52
N TYR A 64 -2.32 2.71 -17.92
CA TYR A 64 -1.95 3.79 -17.00
C TYR A 64 -2.97 3.99 -15.87
N SER A 65 -4.27 3.80 -16.13
CA SER A 65 -5.32 4.09 -15.15
C SER A 65 -5.23 3.24 -13.87
N VAL A 66 -4.68 2.03 -13.95
CA VAL A 66 -4.48 1.15 -12.79
C VAL A 66 -3.34 1.66 -11.91
N THR A 67 -2.21 2.02 -12.51
CA THR A 67 -1.02 2.52 -11.80
C THR A 67 -1.29 3.79 -11.01
N PHE A 68 -2.10 4.69 -11.56
CA PHE A 68 -2.46 6.00 -10.99
C PHE A 68 -3.83 6.00 -10.30
N LYS A 69 -4.43 4.82 -10.10
CA LYS A 69 -5.68 4.70 -9.34
C LYS A 69 -5.46 5.21 -7.91
N LYS A 70 -6.38 6.03 -7.44
CA LYS A 70 -6.37 6.55 -6.07
C LYS A 70 -6.90 5.51 -5.10
N TYR A 71 -6.37 5.53 -3.87
CA TYR A 71 -6.94 4.78 -2.76
C TYR A 71 -8.06 5.55 -2.10
N ASP A 72 -9.12 4.82 -1.75
CA ASP A 72 -10.20 5.35 -0.95
C ASP A 72 -9.79 5.52 0.52
N TYR A 73 -10.55 6.33 1.26
CA TYR A 73 -10.33 6.51 2.69
C TYR A 73 -10.51 5.17 3.43
N LYS A 74 -9.50 4.76 4.20
CA LYS A 74 -9.43 3.45 4.89
C LYS A 74 -9.34 2.24 3.94
N ASP A 75 -8.64 2.38 2.81
CA ASP A 75 -8.37 1.24 1.94
C ASP A 75 -7.44 0.22 2.62
N GLU A 76 -7.83 -1.05 2.57
CA GLU A 76 -7.11 -2.18 3.19
C GLU A 76 -5.68 -2.35 2.67
N LYS A 77 -5.39 -1.92 1.43
CA LYS A 77 -4.03 -2.03 0.87
C LYS A 77 -3.07 -1.02 1.52
N ILE A 78 -3.58 0.15 1.91
CA ILE A 78 -2.81 1.09 2.74
C ILE A 78 -2.58 0.49 4.13
N GLU A 79 -3.57 -0.20 4.70
CA GLU A 79 -3.39 -0.91 5.97
C GLU A 79 -2.35 -2.03 5.86
N ALA A 80 -2.31 -2.78 4.76
CA ALA A 80 -1.29 -3.79 4.50
C ALA A 80 0.13 -3.18 4.50
N TYR A 81 0.31 -2.05 3.81
CA TYR A 81 1.55 -1.25 3.86
C TYR A 81 1.93 -0.89 5.31
N ILE A 82 0.99 -0.32 6.08
CA ILE A 82 1.24 0.14 7.46
C ILE A 82 1.57 -1.03 8.38
N ASN A 83 0.94 -2.18 8.18
CA ASN A 83 1.05 -3.34 9.04
C ASN A 83 2.47 -3.95 9.03
N ILE A 84 3.25 -3.73 7.97
CA ILE A 84 4.68 -4.10 7.94
C ILE A 84 5.42 -3.44 9.11
N PHE A 85 5.27 -2.13 9.25
CA PHE A 85 5.87 -1.34 10.33
C PHE A 85 5.30 -1.72 11.69
N ILE A 86 3.98 -1.79 11.82
CA ILE A 86 3.32 -2.10 13.10
C ILE A 86 3.76 -3.46 13.61
N LYS A 87 3.80 -4.48 12.77
CA LYS A 87 4.17 -5.85 13.15
C LYS A 87 5.59 -5.91 13.71
N HIS A 88 6.53 -5.19 13.08
CA HIS A 88 7.92 -5.14 13.51
C HIS A 88 8.07 -4.31 14.80
N TYR A 89 7.71 -3.03 14.76
CA TYR A 89 8.01 -2.10 15.86
C TYR A 89 7.16 -2.33 17.12
N THR A 90 5.93 -2.84 17.00
CA THR A 90 5.15 -3.22 18.20
C THR A 90 5.88 -4.25 19.04
N LYS A 91 6.55 -5.22 18.40
CA LYS A 91 7.30 -6.25 19.13
C LYS A 91 8.43 -5.64 19.95
N ILE A 92 9.18 -4.71 19.34
CA ILE A 92 10.32 -4.02 19.96
C ILE A 92 9.86 -3.13 21.11
N TYR A 93 8.91 -2.22 20.86
CA TYR A 93 8.51 -1.22 21.87
C TYR A 93 7.76 -1.81 23.05
N LYS A 94 7.07 -2.96 22.86
CA LYS A 94 6.38 -3.65 23.95
C LYS A 94 7.34 -4.11 25.06
N GLU A 95 8.59 -4.40 24.74
CA GLU A 95 9.61 -4.82 25.73
C GLU A 95 9.96 -3.68 26.70
N ILE A 96 9.80 -2.42 26.29
CA ILE A 96 10.07 -1.22 27.10
C ILE A 96 8.79 -0.49 27.53
N ASN A 97 7.64 -1.18 27.52
CA ASN A 97 6.32 -0.63 27.87
C ASN A 97 5.96 0.65 27.08
N MET A 98 6.41 0.72 25.83
CA MET A 98 6.02 1.75 24.87
C MET A 98 5.15 1.12 23.77
N TYR A 99 4.37 1.95 23.09
CA TYR A 99 3.37 1.51 22.13
C TYR A 99 3.59 2.16 20.78
N PHE A 100 3.43 1.41 19.70
CA PHE A 100 3.64 1.90 18.35
C PHE A 100 2.30 2.12 17.64
N GLN A 101 2.10 3.30 17.05
CA GLN A 101 0.88 3.69 16.34
C GLN A 101 1.21 4.34 15.01
N ALA A 102 0.37 4.09 14.01
CA ALA A 102 0.35 4.85 12.76
C ALA A 102 -0.83 5.84 12.76
N GLU A 103 -0.56 7.09 12.43
CA GLU A 103 -1.56 8.11 12.14
C GLU A 103 -1.56 8.40 10.64
N VAL A 104 -2.67 8.07 9.98
CA VAL A 104 -2.87 8.30 8.55
C VAL A 104 -3.65 9.58 8.35
N LEU A 105 -3.00 10.54 7.72
CA LEU A 105 -3.62 11.70 7.13
C LEU A 105 -3.92 11.37 5.67
N TRP A 106 -5.19 11.36 5.29
CA TRP A 106 -5.64 10.98 3.95
C TRP A 106 -6.24 12.19 3.25
N ASP A 107 -5.81 12.42 2.01
CA ASP A 107 -6.39 13.35 1.05
C ASP A 107 -6.59 12.66 -0.31
N GLU A 108 -7.38 13.28 -1.18
CA GLU A 108 -7.55 12.82 -2.56
C GLU A 108 -6.22 12.82 -3.35
N TYR A 109 -5.29 13.73 -3.05
CA TYR A 109 -4.05 13.88 -3.82
C TYR A 109 -2.82 13.28 -3.15
N ALA A 110 -2.81 13.18 -1.82
CA ALA A 110 -1.69 12.65 -1.06
C ALA A 110 -2.13 11.87 0.17
N ILE A 111 -1.30 10.92 0.56
CA ILE A 111 -1.41 10.23 1.83
C ILE A 111 -0.13 10.48 2.60
N GLY A 112 -0.26 10.59 3.90
CA GLY A 112 0.84 10.78 4.81
C GLY A 112 0.61 9.95 6.03
N ILE A 113 1.65 9.24 6.44
CA ILE A 113 1.59 8.29 7.53
C ILE A 113 2.66 8.70 8.51
N TYR A 114 2.24 9.03 9.72
CA TYR A 114 3.12 9.29 10.84
C TYR A 114 3.15 8.08 11.76
N PHE A 115 4.30 7.44 11.84
CA PHE A 115 4.59 6.33 12.75
C PHE A 115 5.21 6.89 14.02
N LYS A 116 4.50 6.76 15.14
CA LYS A 116 4.89 7.36 16.42
C LYS A 116 4.91 6.36 17.55
N VAL A 117 5.77 6.64 18.52
CA VAL A 117 5.91 5.89 19.76
C VAL A 117 5.17 6.62 20.88
N LEU A 118 4.34 5.89 21.61
CA LEU A 118 3.47 6.40 22.67
C LEU A 118 3.87 5.79 24.01
N ASP A 119 3.71 6.57 25.08
CA ASP A 119 3.86 6.13 26.48
C ASP A 119 2.68 5.29 26.98
N LYS A 120 1.54 5.36 26.29
CA LYS A 120 0.29 4.68 26.65
C LYS A 120 -0.29 3.94 25.46
N GLU A 121 -0.91 2.80 25.76
CA GLU A 121 -1.61 2.02 24.75
C GLU A 121 -2.76 2.81 24.15
N SER A 122 -2.79 2.90 22.82
CA SER A 122 -3.92 3.46 22.12
C SER A 122 -4.94 2.37 21.79
N LYS A 123 -6.23 2.74 21.79
CA LYS A 123 -7.32 1.84 21.39
C LYS A 123 -7.15 1.29 19.97
N ASN A 124 -6.59 2.11 19.08
CA ASN A 124 -6.40 1.76 17.67
C ASN A 124 -4.92 1.89 17.31
N LYS A 125 -4.35 0.87 16.66
CA LYS A 125 -2.97 0.94 16.16
C LYS A 125 -2.85 1.79 14.89
N ILE A 126 -3.93 1.93 14.12
CA ILE A 126 -4.02 2.78 12.94
C ILE A 126 -5.14 3.79 13.19
N VAL A 127 -4.80 5.09 13.18
CA VAL A 127 -5.75 6.19 13.35
C VAL A 127 -5.84 6.95 12.04
N TRP A 128 -7.04 7.04 11.48
CA TRP A 128 -7.29 7.70 10.21
C TRP A 128 -7.91 9.08 10.40
N LYS A 129 -7.44 10.07 9.65
CA LYS A 129 -8.00 11.42 9.58
C LYS A 129 -8.08 11.87 8.12
N LYS A 130 -9.19 12.50 7.75
CA LYS A 130 -9.29 13.21 6.47
C LYS A 130 -8.61 14.57 6.62
N GLU A 131 -7.64 14.87 5.77
CA GLU A 131 -6.90 16.12 5.76
C GLU A 131 -7.07 16.77 4.38
N LYS A 132 -7.72 17.93 4.32
CA LYS A 132 -7.97 18.63 3.04
C LYS A 132 -6.81 19.54 2.66
N ASN A 133 -5.98 19.92 3.62
CA ASN A 133 -4.90 20.85 3.39
C ASN A 133 -3.57 20.09 3.31
N ILE A 134 -3.10 19.88 2.08
CA ILE A 134 -1.83 19.19 1.83
C ILE A 134 -0.62 19.86 2.52
N GLN A 135 -0.71 21.15 2.86
CA GLN A 135 0.33 21.86 3.62
C GLN A 135 0.45 21.36 5.07
N ASN A 136 -0.60 20.76 5.64
CA ASN A 136 -0.53 20.18 6.98
C ASN A 136 0.36 18.93 7.01
N PHE A 137 0.51 18.22 5.88
CA PHE A 137 1.53 17.18 5.74
C PHE A 137 2.94 17.76 5.77
N LEU A 138 3.15 18.93 5.18
CA LEU A 138 4.45 19.59 5.19
C LEU A 138 4.85 20.12 6.57
N LYS A 139 3.87 20.47 7.41
CA LYS A 139 4.11 20.81 8.81
C LYS A 139 4.69 19.62 9.60
N LEU A 140 4.32 18.39 9.24
CA LEU A 140 4.98 17.18 9.77
C LEU A 140 6.41 17.02 9.26
N SER A 141 6.82 17.77 8.24
CA SER A 141 8.11 17.61 7.55
C SER A 141 9.14 18.71 7.82
N ASN A 142 9.01 19.41 8.95
CA ASN A 142 9.89 20.51 9.35
C ASN A 142 10.12 21.57 8.24
N GLY A 143 9.09 21.86 7.44
CA GLY A 143 9.10 22.96 6.48
C GLY A 143 9.72 22.65 5.10
N LYS A 144 9.91 21.37 4.73
CA LYS A 144 10.25 21.03 3.33
C LYS A 144 9.09 21.44 2.40
N THR A 145 9.39 22.14 1.31
CA THR A 145 8.40 22.69 0.37
C THR A 145 7.73 21.59 -0.47
N LEU A 146 6.45 21.76 -0.84
CA LEU A 146 5.68 20.85 -1.71
C LEU A 146 6.37 20.57 -3.05
N GLU A 147 7.11 21.54 -3.60
CA GLU A 147 7.92 21.35 -4.80
C GLU A 147 8.89 20.17 -4.67
N ASN A 148 9.43 19.92 -3.47
CA ASN A 148 10.29 18.76 -3.24
C ASN A 148 9.52 17.44 -3.28
N LEU A 149 8.21 17.37 -2.99
CA LEU A 149 7.37 16.17 -3.15
C LEU A 149 6.99 15.91 -4.62
N PHE A 150 6.98 16.94 -5.45
CA PHE A 150 6.76 16.79 -6.90
C PHE A 150 8.06 16.47 -7.65
N ILE A 151 9.21 16.92 -7.12
CA ILE A 151 10.54 16.62 -7.66
C ILE A 151 11.08 15.27 -7.10
N GLN A 152 10.87 14.99 -5.82
CA GLN A 152 11.19 13.72 -5.15
C GLN A 152 9.91 12.90 -5.02
N LYS A 153 9.95 11.61 -5.38
CA LYS A 153 8.76 10.72 -5.45
C LYS A 153 8.01 10.56 -4.11
N ASP A 154 8.65 10.91 -3.01
CA ASP A 154 8.16 10.85 -1.65
C ASP A 154 8.91 11.84 -0.74
N ILE A 155 8.28 12.22 0.38
CA ILE A 155 8.97 12.88 1.50
C ILE A 155 8.98 11.91 2.67
N LYS A 156 10.18 11.59 3.15
CA LYS A 156 10.43 10.84 4.38
C LYS A 156 11.19 11.69 5.38
N GLY A 157 10.99 11.43 6.67
CA GLY A 157 11.75 12.08 7.72
C GLY A 157 11.49 11.52 9.10
N PHE A 158 12.24 12.05 10.06
CA PHE A 158 12.20 11.68 11.47
C PHE A 158 11.79 12.89 12.30
N GLU A 159 11.04 12.62 13.35
CA GLU A 159 10.66 13.55 14.40
C GLU A 159 11.07 12.97 15.76
N ALA A 160 10.97 13.75 16.83
CA ALA A 160 11.43 13.32 18.16
C ALA A 160 10.74 12.05 18.68
N ASP A 161 9.47 11.86 18.34
CA ASP A 161 8.63 10.73 18.78
C ASP A 161 8.30 9.73 17.66
N GLY A 162 8.94 9.83 16.49
CA GLY A 162 8.57 8.98 15.37
C GLY A 162 9.22 9.31 14.03
N PHE A 163 8.60 8.82 12.96
CA PHE A 163 9.01 9.08 11.59
C PHE A 163 7.79 9.08 10.67
N TYR A 164 7.90 9.77 9.55
CA TYR A 164 6.79 9.94 8.62
C TYR A 164 7.18 9.64 7.17
N VAL A 165 6.17 9.25 6.40
CA VAL A 165 6.23 9.10 4.95
C VAL A 165 5.03 9.81 4.33
N VAL A 166 5.28 10.63 3.32
CA VAL A 166 4.26 11.34 2.54
C VAL A 166 4.48 11.04 1.07
N LYS A 167 3.44 10.56 0.38
CA LYS A 167 3.49 10.23 -1.06
C LYS A 167 2.18 10.62 -1.75
N PRO A 168 2.19 10.81 -3.07
CA PRO A 168 0.94 10.97 -3.82
C PRO A 168 -0.01 9.78 -3.60
N ASN A 169 -1.31 10.04 -3.56
CA ASN A 169 -2.36 9.02 -3.42
C ASN A 169 -2.54 8.27 -4.75
N GLU A 170 -1.58 7.41 -5.07
CA GLU A 170 -1.55 6.60 -6.29
C GLU A 170 -1.20 5.15 -5.94
N TYR A 171 -1.88 4.20 -6.58
CA TYR A 171 -1.75 2.77 -6.33
C TYR A 171 -0.30 2.31 -6.26
N LYS A 172 0.52 2.75 -7.22
CA LYS A 172 1.94 2.40 -7.31
C LYS A 172 2.78 2.83 -6.11
N ASN A 173 2.40 3.88 -5.38
CA ASN A 173 3.24 4.46 -4.32
C ASN A 173 3.03 3.79 -2.96
N TRP A 174 1.93 3.06 -2.78
CA TRP A 174 1.54 2.47 -1.48
C TRP A 174 1.29 0.97 -1.54
N HIS A 175 1.72 0.31 -2.61
CA HIS A 175 1.68 -1.15 -2.67
C HIS A 175 2.52 -1.76 -1.53
N GLU A 176 2.14 -2.94 -1.05
CA GLU A 176 2.81 -3.62 0.07
C GLU A 176 4.32 -3.83 -0.20
N ALA A 177 4.70 -4.11 -1.45
CA ALA A 177 6.11 -4.18 -1.88
C ALA A 177 6.88 -2.88 -1.62
N ILE A 178 6.25 -1.72 -1.86
CA ILE A 178 6.83 -0.41 -1.54
C ILE A 178 6.89 -0.20 -0.03
N GLY A 179 5.94 -0.76 0.72
CA GLY A 179 5.99 -0.78 2.19
C GLY A 179 7.22 -1.50 2.74
N TYR A 180 7.60 -2.64 2.16
CA TYR A 180 8.85 -3.31 2.55
C TYR A 180 10.09 -2.50 2.17
N LEU A 181 10.09 -1.86 1.00
CA LEU A 181 11.19 -0.99 0.58
C LEU A 181 11.39 0.17 1.57
N ASP A 182 10.32 0.90 1.88
CA ASP A 182 10.36 2.01 2.83
C ASP A 182 10.73 1.52 4.24
N PHE A 183 10.19 0.37 4.65
CA PHE A 183 10.50 -0.23 5.95
C PHE A 183 12.00 -0.46 6.12
N TYR A 184 12.65 -1.08 5.14
CA TYR A 184 14.09 -1.34 5.22
C TYR A 184 14.94 -0.06 5.17
N GLU A 185 14.49 0.98 4.46
CA GLU A 185 15.13 2.30 4.50
C GLU A 185 15.09 2.92 5.90
N PHE A 186 13.93 2.86 6.56
CA PHE A 186 13.80 3.36 7.93
C PHE A 186 14.56 2.49 8.95
N GLU A 187 14.49 1.17 8.82
CA GLU A 187 15.20 0.23 9.70
C GLU A 187 16.72 0.46 9.64
N ASP A 188 17.29 0.56 8.43
CA ASP A 188 18.73 0.84 8.25
C ASP A 188 19.10 2.23 8.83
N ALA A 189 18.29 3.26 8.57
CA ALA A 189 18.54 4.59 9.12
C ALA A 189 18.52 4.62 10.66
N ILE A 190 17.55 3.94 11.29
CA ILE A 190 17.44 3.82 12.76
C ILE A 190 18.64 3.05 13.32
N LEU A 191 19.01 1.92 12.71
CA LEU A 191 20.16 1.12 13.14
C LEU A 191 21.48 1.89 13.03
N ARG A 192 21.65 2.72 12.00
CA ARG A 192 22.84 3.57 11.83
C ARG A 192 22.88 4.72 12.84
N ALA A 193 21.74 5.32 13.18
CA ALA A 193 21.67 6.40 14.15
C ALA A 193 21.89 5.92 15.60
N GLY A 194 21.59 4.64 15.89
CA GLY A 194 21.84 4.01 17.19
C GLY A 194 23.26 3.48 17.41
N ARG A 195 24.17 3.61 16.43
CA ARG A 195 25.61 3.31 16.56
C ARG A 195 26.38 4.55 16.97
#